data_AF-A0A4V0WYF2-F1
#
_entry.id   AF-A0A4V0WYF2-F1
#
_cell.length_a   1.000
_cell.length_b   1.000
_cell.length_c   1.000
_cell.angle_alpha   90.00
_cell.angle_beta   90.00
_cell.angle_gamma   90.00
#
_symmetry.space_group_name_H-M   'P 1'
#
loop_
_entity.id
_entity.type
_entity.pdbx_description
1 polymer ?
#
loop_
_entity_poly.entity_id
_entity_poly.type
_entity_poly.pdbx_seq_one_letter_code
_entity_poly.pdbx_strand_id
1 'polypeptide(L)'
;MAAKDLYEKDFYKVLGVDKKAAGDEIRRKYRGLVKDLHPDTNHGDSAKEEKFKAVSEAYEILSDPKKRAEYDEARSLFERGGFRAPGGGQNFQGGDFSDIFGGGNPQDIFANLFGGGGRRGPRKGQDLQTEATITFRESVFGTNLDLRLSTDRGAAQNITARVPAGVNDGAKIRVKGKGAPGEAGPGDLFILLHVKPHPIFSRKAENLLVTLPITFTEAALGADVKVPVMSGEEVTVRIAPGTPNGRTLRVKGRGITKGSHVGDLLVTVDVQVPQRVDGKALEALRTFAEETAGEDVRAELAAKAKQ
;
A
#
# COMPACT_ATOMS: atom_id res chain seq x y z
N MET A 1 20.37 -0.99 -25.03
CA MET A 1 20.98 -0.25 -26.16
C MET A 1 22.39 0.12 -25.77
N ALA A 2 23.36 -0.07 -26.67
CA ALA A 2 24.67 0.55 -26.49
C ALA A 2 24.53 2.04 -26.87
N ALA A 3 25.08 2.96 -26.06
CA ALA A 3 25.03 4.39 -26.34
C ALA A 3 25.61 4.76 -27.73
N LYS A 4 26.40 3.86 -28.31
CA LYS A 4 27.01 3.97 -29.65
C LYS A 4 25.99 3.92 -30.80
N ASP A 5 24.91 3.14 -30.67
CA ASP A 5 23.93 2.94 -31.76
C ASP A 5 23.09 4.20 -32.05
N LEU A 6 22.92 5.07 -31.05
CA LEU A 6 22.10 6.29 -31.13
C LEU A 6 22.69 7.36 -32.05
N TYR A 7 24.02 7.32 -32.27
CA TYR A 7 24.76 8.37 -33.01
C TYR A 7 25.24 7.92 -34.39
N GLU A 8 25.45 6.63 -34.59
CA GLU A 8 25.97 6.10 -35.87
C GLU A 8 24.85 5.75 -36.87
N LYS A 9 23.63 5.48 -36.41
CA LYS A 9 22.51 5.05 -37.27
C LYS A 9 21.61 6.20 -37.69
N ASP A 10 21.31 6.25 -38.98
CA ASP A 10 20.37 7.19 -39.57
C ASP A 10 18.92 6.67 -39.45
N PHE A 11 18.21 7.05 -38.39
CA PHE A 11 16.84 6.59 -38.14
C PHE A 11 15.84 7.02 -39.23
N TYR A 12 16.11 8.12 -39.95
CA TYR A 12 15.30 8.54 -41.09
C TYR A 12 15.48 7.59 -42.28
N LYS A 13 16.71 7.16 -42.56
CA LYS A 13 16.99 6.13 -43.58
C LYS A 13 16.44 4.76 -43.20
N VAL A 14 16.49 4.39 -41.91
CA VAL A 14 15.93 3.12 -41.42
C VAL A 14 14.42 3.04 -41.64
N LEU A 15 13.69 4.14 -41.42
CA LEU A 15 12.24 4.22 -41.67
C LEU A 15 11.88 4.56 -43.13
N GLY A 16 12.86 4.91 -43.96
CA GLY A 16 12.66 5.33 -45.35
C GLY A 16 11.83 6.62 -45.48
N VAL A 17 12.05 7.56 -44.56
CA VAL A 17 11.38 8.88 -44.52
C VAL A 17 12.38 10.02 -44.68
N ASP A 18 11.92 11.17 -45.16
CA ASP A 18 12.74 12.37 -45.22
C ASP A 18 12.95 12.97 -43.81
N LYS A 19 14.07 13.68 -43.60
CA LYS A 19 14.36 14.38 -42.33
C LYS A 19 13.27 15.39 -41.95
N LYS A 20 12.56 15.95 -42.93
CA LYS A 20 11.45 16.89 -42.75
C LYS A 20 10.07 16.22 -42.69
N ALA A 21 10.00 14.88 -42.71
CA ALA A 21 8.73 14.15 -42.70
C ALA A 21 7.86 14.52 -41.49
N ALA A 22 6.56 14.69 -41.72
CA ALA A 22 5.59 14.96 -40.66
C ALA A 22 5.37 13.71 -39.80
N GLY A 23 4.99 13.88 -38.52
CA GLY A 23 4.76 12.76 -37.60
C GLY A 23 3.77 11.70 -38.12
N ASP A 24 2.75 12.13 -38.87
CA ASP A 24 1.77 11.23 -39.49
C ASP A 24 2.33 10.41 -40.66
N GLU A 25 3.34 10.92 -41.35
CA GLU A 25 4.07 10.20 -42.40
C GLU A 25 4.96 9.12 -41.79
N ILE A 26 5.68 9.46 -40.72
CA ILE A 26 6.52 8.53 -39.93
C ILE A 26 5.67 7.38 -39.39
N ARG A 27 4.50 7.68 -38.82
CA ARG A 27 3.55 6.68 -38.32
C ARG A 27 2.97 5.79 -39.43
N ARG A 28 2.75 6.33 -40.64
CA ARG A 28 2.27 5.53 -41.78
C ARG A 28 3.34 4.57 -42.29
N LYS A 29 4.57 5.05 -42.44
CA LYS A 29 5.71 4.25 -42.91
C LYS A 29 6.08 3.14 -41.92
N TYR A 30 6.10 3.47 -40.62
CA TYR A 30 6.29 2.47 -39.57
C TYR A 30 5.25 1.35 -39.63
N ARG A 31 3.95 1.68 -39.74
CA ARG A 31 2.88 0.67 -39.83
C ARG A 31 3.01 -0.23 -41.06
N GLY A 32 3.47 0.31 -42.19
CA GLY A 32 3.77 -0.48 -43.39
C GLY A 32 4.90 -1.47 -43.14
N LEU A 33 6.04 -0.97 -42.65
CA LEU A 33 7.23 -1.78 -42.38
C LEU A 33 7.00 -2.85 -41.31
N VAL A 34 6.24 -2.54 -40.26
CA VAL A 34 5.88 -3.51 -39.20
C VAL A 34 5.04 -4.65 -39.77
N LYS A 35 4.11 -4.38 -40.69
CA LYS A 35 3.30 -5.43 -41.32
C LYS A 35 4.15 -6.35 -42.18
N ASP A 36 5.13 -5.78 -42.90
CA ASP A 36 6.00 -6.52 -43.82
C ASP A 36 7.11 -7.29 -43.10
N LEU A 37 7.56 -6.80 -41.94
CA LEU A 37 8.67 -7.34 -41.15
C LEU A 37 8.23 -8.03 -39.85
N HIS A 38 6.92 -8.23 -39.64
CA HIS A 38 6.41 -8.81 -38.39
C HIS A 38 7.02 -10.20 -38.15
N PRO A 39 7.46 -10.52 -36.91
CA PRO A 39 7.99 -11.84 -36.58
C PRO A 39 7.00 -12.98 -36.90
N ASP A 40 5.69 -12.71 -36.76
CA ASP A 40 4.64 -13.71 -37.04
C ASP A 40 4.42 -14.02 -38.52
N THR A 41 4.83 -13.13 -39.43
CA THR A 41 4.71 -13.38 -40.88
C THR A 41 6.02 -13.83 -41.51
N ASN A 42 7.13 -13.65 -40.80
CA ASN A 42 8.49 -13.91 -41.29
C ASN A 42 9.29 -14.81 -40.32
N HIS A 43 8.62 -15.81 -39.73
CA HIS A 43 9.24 -16.74 -38.80
C HIS A 43 10.54 -17.35 -39.34
N GLY A 44 11.64 -17.14 -38.63
CA GLY A 44 12.94 -17.76 -38.92
C GLY A 44 13.89 -16.97 -39.84
N ASP A 45 13.50 -15.79 -40.33
CA ASP A 45 14.38 -14.91 -41.11
C ASP A 45 15.06 -13.87 -40.21
N SER A 46 16.26 -14.20 -39.71
CA SER A 46 17.04 -13.33 -38.80
C SER A 46 17.32 -11.95 -39.39
N ALA A 47 17.43 -11.82 -40.73
CA ALA A 47 17.67 -10.53 -41.37
C ALA A 47 16.44 -9.61 -41.32
N LYS A 48 15.22 -10.18 -41.35
CA LYS A 48 13.98 -9.40 -41.19
C LYS A 48 13.70 -9.05 -39.73
N GLU A 49 14.10 -9.91 -38.80
CA GLU A 49 14.02 -9.65 -37.36
C GLU A 49 14.93 -8.48 -36.94
N GLU A 50 16.18 -8.44 -37.45
CA GLU A 50 17.09 -7.32 -37.23
C GLU A 50 16.54 -6.00 -37.80
N LYS A 51 15.94 -6.05 -39.00
CA LYS A 51 15.29 -4.89 -39.61
C LYS A 51 14.06 -4.45 -38.83
N PHE A 52 13.26 -5.38 -38.32
CA PHE A 52 12.12 -5.08 -37.48
C PHE A 52 12.53 -4.35 -36.19
N LYS A 53 13.62 -4.81 -35.56
CA LYS A 53 14.19 -4.19 -34.36
C LYS A 53 14.69 -2.78 -34.64
N ALA A 54 15.42 -2.58 -35.74
CA ALA A 54 15.91 -1.26 -36.15
C ALA A 54 14.76 -0.29 -36.47
N VAL A 55 13.70 -0.76 -37.13
CA VAL A 55 12.50 0.04 -37.44
C VAL A 55 11.73 0.44 -36.17
N SER A 56 11.67 -0.45 -35.19
CA SER A 56 11.01 -0.17 -33.90
C SER A 56 11.79 0.87 -33.10
N GLU A 57 13.10 0.74 -33.02
CA GLU A 57 14.00 1.70 -32.36
C GLU A 57 13.92 3.09 -33.01
N ALA A 58 13.94 3.15 -34.34
CA ALA A 58 13.80 4.40 -35.07
C ALA A 58 12.46 5.10 -34.80
N TYR A 59 11.36 4.34 -34.70
CA TYR A 59 10.04 4.89 -34.42
C TYR A 59 9.91 5.41 -32.99
N GLU A 60 10.50 4.76 -31.99
CA GLU A 60 10.47 5.24 -30.59
C GLU A 60 11.10 6.62 -30.41
N ILE A 61 12.13 6.93 -31.20
CA ILE A 61 12.85 8.21 -31.15
C ILE A 61 12.15 9.25 -32.04
N LEU A 62 11.74 8.88 -33.25
CA LEU A 62 11.19 9.83 -34.23
C LEU A 62 9.70 10.13 -34.05
N SER A 63 8.96 9.31 -33.29
CA SER A 63 7.52 9.54 -33.03
C SER A 63 7.25 10.58 -31.95
N ASP A 64 8.18 10.80 -31.02
CA ASP A 64 8.07 11.82 -29.97
C ASP A 64 8.77 13.12 -30.41
N PRO A 65 8.07 14.26 -30.47
CA PRO A 65 8.66 15.54 -30.88
C PRO A 65 9.91 15.96 -30.09
N LYS A 66 9.97 15.65 -28.78
CA LYS A 66 11.12 16.00 -27.93
C LYS A 66 12.32 15.13 -28.25
N LYS A 67 12.13 13.81 -28.30
CA LYS A 67 13.20 12.85 -28.64
C LYS A 67 13.72 13.04 -30.06
N ARG A 68 12.84 13.40 -31.00
CA ARG A 68 13.24 13.76 -32.36
C ARG A 68 14.13 14.99 -32.40
N ALA A 69 13.78 16.04 -31.64
CA ALA A 69 14.59 17.25 -31.56
C ALA A 69 15.98 16.97 -30.96
N GLU A 70 16.03 16.18 -29.87
CA GLU A 70 17.28 15.75 -29.23
C GLU A 70 18.16 14.92 -30.17
N TYR A 71 17.56 14.00 -30.93
CA TYR A 71 18.26 13.22 -31.96
C TYR A 71 18.79 14.10 -33.10
N ASP A 72 17.99 15.04 -33.60
CA ASP A 72 18.40 15.95 -34.67
C ASP A 72 19.54 16.88 -34.23
N GLU A 73 19.51 17.36 -32.99
CA GLU A 73 20.55 18.18 -32.38
C GLU A 73 21.85 17.38 -32.18
N ALA A 74 21.76 16.23 -31.53
CA ALA A 74 22.87 15.30 -31.31
C ALA A 74 23.57 14.92 -32.62
N ARG A 75 22.79 14.61 -33.66
CA ARG A 75 23.32 14.25 -34.97
C ARG A 75 23.93 15.44 -35.71
N SER A 76 23.36 16.63 -35.58
CA SER A 76 23.95 17.85 -36.16
C SER A 76 25.30 18.20 -35.53
N LEU A 77 25.46 17.93 -34.22
CA LEU A 77 26.72 18.08 -33.51
C LEU A 77 27.74 17.02 -33.95
N PHE A 78 27.30 15.78 -34.17
CA PHE A 78 28.15 14.71 -34.71
C PHE A 78 28.62 14.97 -36.15
N GLU A 79 27.71 15.37 -37.05
CA GLU A 79 28.01 15.68 -38.47
C GLU A 79 28.90 16.93 -38.63
N ARG A 80 28.88 17.86 -37.66
CA ARG A 80 29.77 19.03 -37.62
C ARG A 80 31.14 18.75 -36.96
N GLY A 81 31.42 17.49 -36.61
CA GLY A 81 32.69 17.10 -35.98
C GLY A 81 32.81 17.50 -34.50
N GLY A 82 31.67 17.63 -33.80
CA GLY A 82 31.55 18.12 -32.42
C GLY A 82 32.11 17.21 -31.31
N PHE A 83 32.81 16.13 -31.65
CA PHE A 83 33.68 15.40 -30.72
C PHE A 83 35.13 15.90 -30.76
N ARG A 84 35.32 17.19 -30.99
CA ARG A 84 36.60 17.87 -30.70
C ARG A 84 36.52 18.41 -29.27
N ALA A 85 37.17 17.69 -28.35
CA ALA A 85 37.49 18.22 -27.03
C ALA A 85 38.13 19.63 -27.19
N PRO A 86 37.76 20.61 -26.36
CA PRO A 86 38.31 21.95 -26.47
C PRO A 86 39.80 21.93 -26.10
N GLY A 87 40.65 22.08 -27.11
CA GLY A 87 42.01 22.63 -26.99
C GLY A 87 43.10 21.72 -26.41
N GLY A 88 44.13 21.48 -27.23
CA GLY A 88 45.47 21.14 -26.76
C GLY A 88 45.76 19.65 -26.61
N GLY A 89 46.57 19.10 -27.52
CA GLY A 89 46.96 17.71 -27.49
C GLY A 89 47.83 17.33 -26.30
N GLN A 90 47.48 16.21 -25.66
CA GLN A 90 48.43 15.21 -25.16
C GLN A 90 47.66 13.95 -24.74
N ASN A 91 48.02 12.83 -25.38
CA ASN A 91 47.82 11.44 -24.97
C ASN A 91 46.62 11.12 -24.06
N PHE A 92 45.50 10.70 -24.67
CA PHE A 92 44.58 9.76 -24.01
C PHE A 92 44.80 8.36 -24.61
N GLN A 93 45.95 7.76 -24.26
CA GLN A 93 46.22 6.35 -24.50
C GLN A 93 45.93 5.61 -23.18
N GLY A 94 44.80 4.91 -23.14
CA GLY A 94 44.56 3.85 -22.14
C GLY A 94 43.91 4.23 -20.81
N GLY A 95 43.09 5.28 -20.74
CA GLY A 95 42.27 5.59 -19.56
C GLY A 95 40.79 5.33 -19.83
N ASP A 96 40.14 4.58 -18.96
CA ASP A 96 38.79 4.06 -19.11
C ASP A 96 37.73 5.18 -19.14
N PHE A 97 36.98 5.29 -20.25
CA PHE A 97 35.82 6.18 -20.34
C PHE A 97 34.65 5.67 -19.48
N SER A 98 34.72 4.42 -18.98
CA SER A 98 33.77 3.88 -17.99
C SER A 98 33.91 4.54 -16.62
N ASP A 99 35.09 5.05 -16.27
CA ASP A 99 35.37 5.62 -14.94
C ASP A 99 35.01 7.11 -14.85
N ILE A 100 34.88 7.79 -16.00
CA ILE A 100 34.29 9.13 -16.08
C ILE A 100 32.75 9.06 -16.20
N PHE A 101 32.21 7.97 -16.75
CA PHE A 101 30.78 7.73 -16.97
C PHE A 101 30.26 6.56 -16.12
N GLY A 102 30.55 6.62 -14.82
CA GLY A 102 30.14 5.61 -13.84
C GLY A 102 28.71 5.14 -14.05
N GLY A 103 28.56 3.82 -14.23
CA GLY A 103 27.34 3.15 -14.67
C GLY A 103 26.09 3.60 -13.92
N GLY A 104 25.23 4.33 -14.62
CA GLY A 104 23.92 4.77 -14.16
C GLY A 104 23.16 5.47 -15.29
N ASN A 105 21.85 5.20 -15.36
CA ASN A 105 20.87 5.67 -16.36
C ASN A 105 21.29 6.80 -17.33
N PRO A 106 21.05 6.63 -18.66
CA PRO A 106 21.26 7.67 -19.67
C PRO A 106 20.53 9.00 -19.39
N GLN A 107 19.45 8.97 -18.59
CA GLN A 107 18.70 10.16 -18.18
C GLN A 107 19.49 11.07 -17.21
N ASP A 108 20.37 10.51 -16.38
CA ASP A 108 21.17 11.27 -15.40
C ASP A 108 22.46 11.83 -16.02
N ILE A 109 22.92 11.22 -17.11
CA ILE A 109 24.12 11.61 -17.87
C ILE A 109 23.88 12.93 -18.64
N PHE A 110 22.68 13.11 -19.22
CA PHE A 110 22.36 14.33 -19.97
C PHE A 110 22.18 15.56 -19.07
N ALA A 111 21.61 15.38 -17.87
CA ALA A 111 21.38 16.48 -16.92
C ALA A 111 22.68 17.04 -16.32
N ASN A 112 23.68 16.18 -16.07
CA ASN A 112 24.94 16.60 -15.45
C ASN A 112 25.94 17.17 -16.47
N LEU A 113 25.85 16.81 -17.75
CA LEU A 113 26.79 17.26 -18.78
C LEU A 113 26.35 18.57 -19.46
N PHE A 114 25.05 18.84 -19.59
CA PHE A 114 24.50 20.05 -20.23
C PHE A 114 23.95 21.09 -19.24
N GLY A 115 23.81 20.75 -17.96
CA GLY A 115 23.40 21.67 -16.90
C GLY A 115 24.60 22.17 -16.09
N GLY A 116 25.37 23.09 -16.66
CA GLY A 116 26.54 23.67 -15.99
C GLY A 116 26.22 24.18 -14.58
N GLY A 117 27.08 23.84 -13.60
CA GLY A 117 27.36 24.64 -12.40
C GLY A 117 26.18 25.16 -11.58
N GLY A 118 24.99 24.57 -11.69
CA GLY A 118 23.84 24.99 -10.92
C GLY A 118 24.05 24.62 -9.46
N ARG A 119 24.30 25.63 -8.61
CA ARG A 119 24.03 25.54 -7.17
C ARG A 119 22.73 24.74 -7.01
N ARG A 120 22.80 23.53 -6.44
CA ARG A 120 21.58 22.78 -6.06
C ARG A 120 20.70 23.80 -5.34
N GLY A 121 19.53 24.09 -5.90
CA GLY A 121 18.56 24.93 -5.23
C GLY A 121 18.31 24.39 -3.82
N PRO A 122 17.88 25.24 -2.87
CA PRO A 122 17.55 24.82 -1.52
C PRO A 122 16.79 23.48 -1.54
N ARG A 123 17.21 22.51 -0.73
CA ARG A 123 16.60 21.18 -0.67
C ARG A 123 15.58 21.12 0.46
N LYS A 124 14.44 20.48 0.22
CA LYS A 124 13.48 20.15 1.30
C LYS A 124 14.17 19.19 2.27
N GLY A 125 13.87 19.34 3.56
CA GLY A 125 14.37 18.43 4.58
C GLY A 125 13.86 17.01 4.39
N GLN A 126 14.56 16.05 4.98
CA GLN A 126 14.23 14.62 4.87
C GLN A 126 12.92 14.30 5.59
N ASP A 127 12.15 13.37 5.05
CA ASP A 127 10.96 12.85 5.73
C ASP A 127 11.39 11.98 6.91
N LEU A 128 10.66 12.10 8.03
CA LEU A 128 10.89 11.31 9.24
C LEU A 128 9.83 10.24 9.38
N GLN A 129 10.20 9.09 9.94
CA GLN A 129 9.26 8.04 10.33
C GLN A 129 9.36 7.82 11.83
N THR A 130 8.21 7.69 12.49
CA THR A 130 8.12 7.36 13.90
C THR A 130 6.99 6.38 14.12
N GLU A 131 7.05 5.65 15.23
CA GLU A 131 6.02 4.72 15.63
C GLU A 131 5.30 5.27 16.86
N ALA A 132 3.98 5.13 16.89
CA ALA A 132 3.18 5.51 18.04
C ALA A 132 2.20 4.40 18.38
N THR A 133 2.09 4.07 19.66
CA THR A 133 1.14 3.08 20.14
C THR A 133 -0.08 3.78 20.73
N ILE A 134 -1.27 3.43 20.23
CA ILE A 134 -2.56 3.90 20.74
C ILE A 134 -3.35 2.75 21.36
N THR A 135 -4.29 3.09 22.23
CA THR A 135 -5.25 2.13 22.76
C THR A 135 -6.31 1.79 21.72
N PHE A 136 -6.95 0.63 21.86
CA PHE A 136 -8.07 0.25 21.02
C PHE A 136 -9.21 1.28 21.06
N ARG A 137 -9.50 1.85 22.24
CA ARG A 137 -10.52 2.90 22.38
C ARG A 137 -10.21 4.14 21.55
N GLU A 138 -8.97 4.61 21.60
CA GLU A 138 -8.50 5.73 20.78
C GLU A 138 -8.54 5.41 19.28
N SER A 139 -8.27 4.16 18.89
CA SER A 139 -8.39 3.74 17.49
C SER A 139 -9.83 3.80 16.98
N VAL A 140 -10.81 3.56 17.87
CA VAL A 140 -12.23 3.58 17.52
C VAL A 140 -12.78 5.01 17.46
N PHE A 141 -12.50 5.86 18.44
CA PHE A 141 -13.06 7.22 18.51
C PHE A 141 -12.18 8.30 17.88
N GLY A 142 -10.92 8.00 17.60
CA GLY A 142 -9.91 8.99 17.25
C GLY A 142 -9.36 9.69 18.50
N THR A 143 -8.15 10.23 18.38
CA THR A 143 -7.49 10.98 19.46
C THR A 143 -6.50 11.98 18.88
N ASN A 144 -6.04 12.93 19.69
CA ASN A 144 -4.89 13.76 19.35
C ASN A 144 -3.65 13.16 20.03
N LEU A 145 -2.69 12.73 19.23
CA LEU A 145 -1.42 12.21 19.71
C LEU A 145 -0.43 13.36 19.89
N ASP A 146 0.03 13.56 21.12
CA ASP A 146 1.14 14.46 21.42
C ASP A 146 2.43 13.66 21.47
N LEU A 147 3.25 13.81 20.42
CA LEU A 147 4.53 13.13 20.29
C LEU A 147 5.66 14.12 20.57
N ARG A 148 6.59 13.71 21.42
CA ARG A 148 7.84 14.45 21.64
C ARG A 148 8.93 13.81 20.79
N LEU A 149 9.28 14.45 19.68
CA LEU A 149 10.37 13.99 18.82
C LEU A 149 11.67 14.66 19.23
N SER A 150 12.64 13.85 19.62
CA SER A 150 14.03 14.28 19.75
C SER A 150 14.70 14.07 18.40
N THR A 151 15.02 15.16 17.70
CA THR A 151 15.83 15.07 16.49
C THR A 151 17.31 15.07 16.89
N ASP A 152 18.14 14.22 16.27
CA ASP A 152 19.57 14.04 16.60
C ASP A 152 20.43 15.32 16.60
N ARG A 153 19.92 16.45 16.07
CA ARG A 153 20.64 17.73 15.98
C ARG A 153 19.87 18.94 16.53
N GLY A 154 18.80 18.75 17.31
CA GLY A 154 17.94 19.86 17.74
C GLY A 154 17.16 19.61 19.03
N ALA A 155 16.57 20.69 19.56
CA ALA A 155 15.69 20.64 20.73
C ALA A 155 14.46 19.76 20.45
N ALA A 156 14.03 19.00 21.46
CA ALA A 156 12.85 18.15 21.34
C ALA A 156 11.62 18.98 20.95
N GLN A 157 10.94 18.57 19.87
CA GLN A 157 9.73 19.24 19.38
C GLN A 157 8.49 18.45 19.80
N ASN A 158 7.52 19.14 20.39
CA ASN A 158 6.18 18.58 20.62
C ASN A 158 5.37 18.72 19.33
N ILE A 159 4.86 17.60 18.83
CA ILE A 159 4.08 17.51 17.60
C ILE A 159 2.76 16.87 17.95
N THR A 160 1.67 17.61 17.74
CA THR A 160 0.32 17.09 17.86
C THR A 160 -0.13 16.57 16.50
N ALA A 161 -0.53 15.30 16.45
CA ALA A 161 -1.05 14.64 15.26
C ALA A 161 -2.48 14.14 15.52
N ARG A 162 -3.42 14.52 14.63
CA ARG A 162 -4.80 14.06 14.74
C ARG A 162 -4.95 12.65 14.15
N VAL A 163 -5.37 11.72 15.00
CA VAL A 163 -5.73 10.36 14.60
C VAL A 163 -7.23 10.32 14.30
N PRO A 164 -7.65 9.97 13.07
CA PRO A 164 -9.07 9.85 12.75
C PRO A 164 -9.71 8.66 13.47
N ALA A 165 -11.04 8.69 13.62
CA ALA A 165 -11.82 7.57 14.14
C ALA A 165 -11.77 6.37 13.19
N GLY A 166 -11.77 5.16 13.75
CA GLY A 166 -11.80 3.90 13.00
C GLY A 166 -10.49 3.51 12.30
N VAL A 167 -9.34 4.01 12.76
CA VAL A 167 -8.03 3.63 12.20
C VAL A 167 -7.72 2.17 12.46
N ASN A 168 -7.11 1.51 11.48
CA ASN A 168 -6.63 0.14 11.60
C ASN A 168 -5.24 0.11 12.25
N ASP A 169 -4.88 -1.06 12.78
CA ASP A 169 -3.49 -1.34 13.14
C ASP A 169 -2.57 -1.24 11.90
N GLY A 170 -1.39 -0.66 12.07
CA GLY A 170 -0.44 -0.38 10.99
C GLY A 170 -0.81 0.83 10.11
N ALA A 171 -1.81 1.63 10.50
CA ALA A 171 -2.17 2.84 9.76
C ALA A 171 -1.01 3.87 9.75
N LYS A 172 -0.73 4.45 8.58
CA LYS A 172 0.29 5.49 8.41
C LYS A 172 -0.36 6.87 8.34
N ILE A 173 -0.03 7.74 9.29
CA ILE A 173 -0.51 9.13 9.34
C ILE A 173 0.60 10.06 8.87
N ARG A 174 0.30 10.94 7.91
CA ARG A 174 1.23 11.97 7.43
C ARG A 174 0.95 13.30 8.09
N VAL A 175 1.93 13.86 8.78
CA VAL A 175 1.95 15.21 9.31
C VAL A 175 2.88 16.06 8.45
N LYS A 176 2.30 16.93 7.62
CA LYS A 176 3.05 17.75 6.65
C LYS A 176 3.98 18.74 7.37
N GLY A 177 5.21 18.88 6.90
CA GLY A 177 6.15 19.90 7.38
C GLY A 177 6.69 19.68 8.80
N LYS A 178 6.56 18.45 9.35
CA LYS A 178 7.09 18.07 10.67
C LYS A 178 8.25 17.06 10.60
N GLY A 179 8.82 16.87 9.41
CA GLY A 179 10.04 16.09 9.20
C GLY A 179 11.30 16.89 9.54
N ALA A 180 12.45 16.40 9.06
CA ALA A 180 13.73 17.05 9.32
C ALA A 180 13.77 18.46 8.68
N PRO A 181 14.49 19.43 9.28
CA PRO A 181 14.66 20.75 8.68
C PRO A 181 15.48 20.67 7.38
N GLY A 182 15.14 21.50 6.40
CA GLY A 182 15.92 21.68 5.17
C GLY A 182 15.80 23.11 4.65
N GLU A 183 16.71 23.48 3.76
CA GLU A 183 16.86 24.85 3.24
C GLU A 183 15.62 25.33 2.47
N ALA A 184 14.86 24.42 1.83
CA ALA A 184 13.58 24.73 1.17
C ALA A 184 12.35 24.48 2.05
N GLY A 185 12.54 24.29 3.36
CA GLY A 185 11.50 23.94 4.31
C GLY A 185 11.62 22.49 4.82
N PRO A 186 10.91 22.17 5.91
CA PRO A 186 10.99 20.86 6.55
C PRO A 186 10.33 19.74 5.72
N GLY A 187 10.83 18.52 5.89
CA GLY A 187 10.21 17.28 5.38
C GLY A 187 8.83 17.00 6.00
N ASP A 188 8.24 15.86 5.67
CA ASP A 188 7.01 15.37 6.30
C ASP A 188 7.32 14.32 7.38
N LEU A 189 6.44 14.19 8.38
CA LEU A 189 6.51 13.13 9.38
C LEU A 189 5.46 12.06 9.07
N PHE A 190 5.89 10.82 8.98
CA PHE A 190 5.02 9.65 8.89
C PHE A 190 4.99 8.93 10.24
N ILE A 191 3.79 8.79 10.79
CA ILE A 191 3.56 8.09 12.05
C ILE A 191 2.93 6.74 11.71
N LEU A 192 3.63 5.65 12.00
CA LEU A 192 3.07 4.30 11.95
C LEU A 192 2.37 4.01 13.28
N LEU A 193 1.08 3.71 13.21
CA LEU A 193 0.28 3.43 14.40
C LEU A 193 0.26 1.94 14.72
N HIS A 194 0.46 1.63 16.00
CA HIS A 194 0.19 0.32 16.59
C HIS A 194 -0.98 0.39 17.56
N VAL A 195 -1.98 -0.47 17.38
CA VAL A 195 -3.17 -0.52 18.23
C VAL A 195 -3.00 -1.61 19.27
N LYS A 196 -3.01 -1.26 20.56
CA LYS A 196 -3.02 -2.24 21.65
C LYS A 196 -4.31 -3.06 21.62
N PRO A 197 -4.24 -4.41 21.70
CA PRO A 197 -5.42 -5.24 21.85
C PRO A 197 -6.23 -4.86 23.09
N HIS A 198 -7.56 -4.94 23.00
CA HIS A 198 -8.45 -4.74 24.14
C HIS A 198 -8.82 -6.08 24.78
N PRO A 199 -8.94 -6.18 26.12
CA PRO A 199 -9.25 -7.45 26.79
C PRO A 199 -10.65 -8.00 26.46
N ILE A 200 -11.62 -7.12 26.20
CA ILE A 200 -13.04 -7.48 26.03
C ILE A 200 -13.51 -7.36 24.58
N PHE A 201 -12.94 -6.42 23.82
CA PHE A 201 -13.45 -6.05 22.51
C PHE A 201 -12.45 -6.45 21.45
N SER A 202 -12.93 -7.03 20.37
CA SER A 202 -12.12 -7.23 19.17
C SER A 202 -12.80 -6.60 17.96
N ARG A 203 -12.03 -6.32 16.92
CA ARG A 203 -12.51 -5.69 15.69
C ARG A 203 -12.63 -6.72 14.59
N LYS A 204 -13.75 -6.69 13.85
CA LYS A 204 -13.91 -7.39 12.57
C LYS A 204 -14.49 -6.42 11.55
N ALA A 205 -13.64 -5.91 10.66
CA ALA A 205 -13.96 -4.78 9.78
C ALA A 205 -14.47 -3.59 10.61
N GLU A 206 -15.67 -3.08 10.35
CA GLU A 206 -16.24 -1.96 11.12
C GLU A 206 -17.09 -2.41 12.31
N ASN A 207 -17.23 -3.73 12.51
CA ASN A 207 -17.98 -4.28 13.63
C ASN A 207 -17.06 -4.51 14.83
N LEU A 208 -17.63 -4.30 16.03
CA LEU A 208 -17.02 -4.71 17.28
C LEU A 208 -17.56 -6.08 17.66
N LEU A 209 -16.69 -6.94 18.17
CA LEU A 209 -17.03 -8.25 18.72
C LEU A 209 -16.83 -8.22 20.23
N VAL A 210 -17.78 -8.78 20.95
CA VAL A 210 -17.67 -9.01 22.39
C VAL A 210 -18.21 -10.39 22.73
N THR A 211 -17.55 -11.08 23.65
CA THR A 211 -18.05 -12.34 24.22
C THR A 211 -18.82 -11.99 25.49
N LEU A 212 -20.09 -12.33 25.52
CA LEU A 212 -20.96 -12.10 26.66
C LEU A 212 -21.08 -13.39 27.48
N PRO A 213 -20.43 -13.47 28.65
CA PRO A 213 -20.63 -14.59 29.55
C PRO A 213 -22.03 -14.49 30.14
N ILE A 214 -22.82 -15.55 30.00
CA ILE A 214 -24.15 -15.68 30.61
C ILE A 214 -24.26 -17.00 31.36
N THR A 215 -25.16 -17.05 32.33
CA THR A 215 -25.48 -18.29 33.05
C THR A 215 -26.35 -19.21 32.21
N PHE A 216 -26.29 -20.51 32.49
CA PHE A 216 -27.18 -21.50 31.89
C PHE A 216 -28.66 -21.14 32.06
N THR A 217 -29.03 -20.64 33.24
CA THR A 217 -30.40 -20.24 33.56
C THR A 217 -30.88 -19.06 32.71
N GLU A 218 -30.03 -18.06 32.47
CA GLU A 218 -30.36 -16.93 31.59
C GLU A 218 -30.52 -17.37 30.13
N ALA A 219 -29.68 -18.30 29.67
CA ALA A 219 -29.77 -18.87 28.33
C ALA A 219 -31.07 -19.68 28.14
N ALA A 220 -31.44 -20.47 29.15
CA ALA A 220 -32.60 -21.36 29.11
C ALA A 220 -33.92 -20.60 29.28
N LEU A 221 -34.02 -19.73 30.30
CA LEU A 221 -35.26 -19.02 30.65
C LEU A 221 -35.43 -17.69 29.88
N GLY A 222 -34.36 -17.18 29.28
CA GLY A 222 -34.30 -15.84 28.74
C GLY A 222 -34.02 -14.81 29.84
N ALA A 223 -33.34 -13.73 29.47
CA ALA A 223 -32.95 -12.67 30.39
C ALA A 223 -32.66 -11.37 29.65
N ASP A 224 -32.77 -10.25 30.35
CA ASP A 224 -32.30 -8.95 29.88
C ASP A 224 -30.94 -8.66 30.51
N VAL A 225 -29.87 -8.80 29.73
CA VAL A 225 -28.49 -8.68 30.23
C VAL A 225 -27.88 -7.36 29.77
N LYS A 226 -27.16 -6.69 30.66
CA LYS A 226 -26.44 -5.45 30.33
C LYS A 226 -25.09 -5.77 29.71
N VAL A 227 -24.84 -5.21 28.53
CA VAL A 227 -23.59 -5.39 27.80
C VAL A 227 -22.85 -4.06 27.73
N PRO A 228 -21.58 -3.99 28.16
CA PRO A 228 -20.78 -2.77 28.02
C PRO A 228 -20.54 -2.47 26.54
N VAL A 229 -20.64 -1.20 26.17
CA VAL A 229 -20.26 -0.73 24.83
C VAL A 229 -19.01 0.15 24.89
N MET A 230 -18.33 0.28 23.76
CA MET A 230 -17.04 1.01 23.68
C MET A 230 -17.15 2.49 24.09
N SER A 231 -18.34 3.10 23.98
CA SER A 231 -18.55 4.49 24.42
C SER A 231 -18.46 4.67 25.94
N GLY A 232 -18.60 3.60 26.72
CA GLY A 232 -18.68 3.62 28.18
C GLY A 232 -20.13 3.56 28.71
N GLU A 233 -21.12 3.50 27.82
CA GLU A 233 -22.51 3.21 28.18
C GLU A 233 -22.73 1.69 28.32
N GLU A 234 -23.84 1.31 28.94
CA GLU A 234 -24.33 -0.07 28.94
C GLU A 234 -25.59 -0.15 28.07
N VAL A 235 -25.69 -1.21 27.26
CA VAL A 235 -26.88 -1.49 26.45
C VAL A 235 -27.51 -2.79 26.95
N THR A 236 -28.82 -2.77 27.19
CA THR A 236 -29.58 -3.97 27.53
C THR A 236 -29.81 -4.81 26.27
N VAL A 237 -29.35 -6.05 26.30
CA VAL A 237 -29.56 -7.06 25.26
C VAL A 237 -30.51 -8.11 25.80
N ARG A 238 -31.63 -8.29 25.11
CA ARG A 238 -32.61 -9.32 25.42
C ARG A 238 -32.18 -10.65 24.84
N ILE A 239 -32.03 -11.64 25.71
CA ILE A 239 -31.73 -13.03 25.39
C ILE A 239 -33.04 -13.78 25.36
N ALA A 240 -33.33 -14.44 24.23
CA ALA A 240 -34.52 -15.26 24.11
C ALA A 240 -34.35 -16.57 24.90
N PRO A 241 -35.42 -17.14 25.46
CA PRO A 241 -35.39 -18.47 26.04
C PRO A 241 -34.88 -19.50 25.03
N GLY A 242 -34.05 -20.45 25.47
CA GLY A 242 -33.45 -21.47 24.61
C GLY A 242 -32.38 -20.94 23.66
N THR A 243 -31.69 -19.84 24.00
CA THR A 243 -30.60 -19.33 23.16
C THR A 243 -29.39 -20.27 23.22
N PRO A 244 -28.89 -20.81 22.08
CA PRO A 244 -27.77 -21.74 22.08
C PRO A 244 -26.43 -21.04 22.35
N ASN A 245 -25.47 -21.79 22.89
CA ASN A 245 -24.11 -21.30 23.09
C ASN A 245 -23.46 -20.91 21.75
N GLY A 246 -22.68 -19.83 21.73
CA GLY A 246 -22.04 -19.30 20.53
C GLY A 246 -22.96 -18.50 19.60
N ARG A 247 -24.25 -18.34 19.93
CA ARG A 247 -25.16 -17.49 19.15
C ARG A 247 -24.67 -16.05 19.16
N THR A 248 -24.51 -15.45 17.97
CA THR A 248 -24.18 -14.04 17.84
C THR A 248 -25.46 -13.19 17.73
N LEU A 249 -25.63 -12.27 18.68
CA LEU A 249 -26.67 -11.24 18.70
C LEU A 249 -26.09 -9.93 18.17
N ARG A 250 -26.88 -9.17 17.42
CA ARG A 250 -26.44 -7.93 16.78
C ARG A 250 -27.11 -6.71 17.40
N VAL A 251 -26.30 -5.83 17.95
CA VAL A 251 -26.73 -4.52 18.45
C VAL A 251 -26.35 -3.46 17.42
N LYS A 252 -27.37 -2.89 16.77
CA LYS A 252 -27.18 -1.98 15.64
C LYS A 252 -26.53 -0.66 16.07
N GLY A 253 -25.60 -0.15 15.26
CA GLY A 253 -25.03 1.19 15.43
C GLY A 253 -24.11 1.38 16.63
N ARG A 254 -23.62 0.29 17.23
CA ARG A 254 -22.69 0.30 18.38
C ARG A 254 -21.30 -0.22 18.04
N GLY A 255 -20.94 -0.23 16.75
CA GLY A 255 -19.61 -0.59 16.25
C GLY A 255 -18.69 0.61 16.04
N ILE A 256 -17.81 0.51 15.04
CA ILE A 256 -16.82 1.55 14.72
C ILE A 256 -17.41 2.52 13.70
N THR A 257 -17.21 3.82 13.94
CA THR A 257 -17.61 4.88 13.01
C THR A 257 -16.47 5.21 12.07
N LYS A 258 -16.70 5.09 10.76
CA LYS A 258 -15.73 5.44 9.71
C LYS A 258 -16.44 6.24 8.61
N GLY A 259 -16.19 7.55 8.60
CA GLY A 259 -16.89 8.47 7.72
C GLY A 259 -18.40 8.48 8.03
N SER A 260 -19.23 8.16 7.04
CA SER A 260 -20.68 8.05 7.18
C SER A 260 -21.17 6.67 7.66
N HIS A 261 -20.30 5.66 7.65
CA HIS A 261 -20.68 4.29 8.02
C HIS A 261 -20.42 4.04 9.49
N VAL A 262 -21.42 3.49 10.18
CA VAL A 262 -21.33 3.03 11.56
C VAL A 262 -21.54 1.52 11.55
N GLY A 263 -20.58 0.77 12.06
CA GLY A 263 -20.73 -0.67 12.21
C GLY A 263 -21.62 -1.06 13.39
N ASP A 264 -21.75 -2.37 13.59
CA ASP A 264 -22.57 -2.96 14.64
C ASP A 264 -21.69 -3.58 15.76
N LEU A 265 -22.29 -3.77 16.94
CA LEU A 265 -21.71 -4.61 17.98
C LEU A 265 -22.30 -6.01 17.85
N LEU A 266 -21.42 -6.99 17.70
CA LEU A 266 -21.75 -8.41 17.62
C LEU A 266 -21.39 -9.05 18.96
N VAL A 267 -22.43 -9.48 19.66
CA VAL A 267 -22.36 -10.07 20.99
C VAL A 267 -22.48 -11.57 20.83
N THR A 268 -21.39 -12.30 21.03
CA THR A 268 -21.40 -13.76 21.02
C THR A 268 -21.70 -14.26 22.42
N VAL A 269 -22.77 -15.04 22.54
CA VAL A 269 -23.16 -15.68 23.80
C VAL A 269 -22.16 -16.76 24.16
N ASP A 270 -21.68 -16.73 25.40
CA ASP A 270 -20.85 -17.77 26.00
C ASP A 270 -21.49 -18.24 27.31
N VAL A 271 -22.04 -19.45 27.31
CA VAL A 271 -22.73 -20.02 28.47
C VAL A 271 -21.71 -20.58 29.45
N GLN A 272 -21.57 -19.91 30.59
CA GLN A 272 -20.67 -20.28 31.66
C GLN A 272 -21.36 -21.22 32.65
N VAL A 273 -20.73 -22.37 32.91
CA VAL A 273 -21.19 -23.36 33.89
C VAL A 273 -20.49 -23.10 35.22
N PRO A 274 -21.22 -22.97 36.35
CA PRO A 274 -20.60 -22.76 37.65
C PRO A 274 -19.72 -23.95 38.05
N GLN A 275 -18.53 -23.67 38.59
CA GLN A 275 -17.55 -24.68 39.00
C GLN A 275 -17.95 -25.44 40.28
N ARG A 276 -18.87 -24.88 41.08
CA ARG A 276 -19.35 -25.47 42.33
C ARG A 276 -20.85 -25.26 42.45
N VAL A 277 -21.56 -26.31 42.83
CA VAL A 277 -23.02 -26.32 43.03
C VAL A 277 -23.33 -27.26 44.21
N ASP A 278 -23.91 -26.69 45.27
CA ASP A 278 -24.15 -27.38 46.54
C ASP A 278 -25.59 -27.18 47.04
N GLY A 279 -26.02 -28.06 47.95
CA GLY A 279 -27.32 -27.98 48.62
C GLY A 279 -28.51 -27.98 47.65
N LYS A 280 -29.44 -27.05 47.85
CA LYS A 280 -30.67 -26.93 47.06
C LYS A 280 -30.43 -26.74 45.55
N ALA A 281 -29.31 -26.11 45.17
CA ALA A 281 -28.98 -25.90 43.76
C ALA A 281 -28.65 -27.22 43.07
N LEU A 282 -27.93 -28.12 43.76
CA LEU A 282 -27.61 -29.44 43.24
C LEU A 282 -28.87 -30.32 43.11
N GLU A 283 -29.77 -30.26 44.09
CA GLU A 283 -31.05 -30.97 44.04
C GLU A 283 -31.90 -30.51 42.84
N ALA A 284 -32.02 -29.20 42.63
CA ALA A 284 -32.74 -28.64 41.48
C ALA A 284 -32.15 -29.09 40.14
N LEU A 285 -30.82 -29.15 40.03
CA LEU A 285 -30.16 -29.64 38.82
C LEU A 285 -30.40 -31.13 38.57
N ARG A 286 -30.51 -31.95 39.63
CA ARG A 286 -30.85 -33.38 39.50
C ARG A 286 -32.28 -33.55 38.98
N THR A 287 -33.24 -32.84 39.55
CA THR A 287 -34.62 -32.85 39.07
C THR A 287 -34.71 -32.37 37.61
N PHE A 288 -33.99 -31.30 37.26
CA PHE A 288 -33.94 -30.84 35.87
C PHE A 288 -33.36 -31.89 34.93
N ALA A 289 -32.30 -32.61 35.33
CA ALA A 289 -31.69 -33.66 34.53
C ALA A 289 -32.60 -34.87 34.32
N GLU A 290 -33.42 -35.23 35.31
CA GLU A 290 -34.42 -36.32 35.19
C GLU A 290 -35.51 -35.97 34.18
N GLU A 291 -36.06 -34.75 34.25
CA GLU A 291 -37.12 -34.27 33.34
C GLU A 291 -36.61 -34.09 31.89
N THR A 292 -35.32 -33.81 31.70
CA THR A 292 -34.71 -33.58 30.38
C THR A 292 -33.96 -34.80 29.82
N ALA A 293 -34.07 -35.97 30.48
CA ALA A 293 -33.34 -37.18 30.10
C ALA A 293 -33.62 -37.70 28.67
N GLY A 294 -34.72 -37.25 28.06
CA GLY A 294 -35.08 -37.60 26.68
C GLY A 294 -34.30 -36.86 25.59
N GLU A 295 -33.55 -35.79 25.92
CA GLU A 295 -32.85 -34.97 24.94
C GLU A 295 -31.38 -35.39 24.78
N ASP A 296 -31.05 -36.09 23.69
CA ASP A 296 -29.66 -36.50 23.38
C ASP A 296 -28.91 -35.46 22.54
N VAL A 297 -28.21 -34.56 23.23
CA VAL A 297 -27.37 -33.53 22.60
C VAL A 297 -26.15 -34.08 21.83
N ARG A 298 -25.85 -35.39 21.93
CA ARG A 298 -24.71 -36.03 21.23
C ARG A 298 -25.14 -36.86 20.01
N ALA A 299 -26.43 -36.97 19.74
CA ALA A 299 -26.94 -37.77 18.63
C ALA A 299 -26.30 -37.38 17.28
N GLU A 300 -26.19 -36.07 16.98
CA GLU A 300 -25.55 -35.59 15.76
C GLU A 300 -24.05 -35.88 15.70
N LEU A 301 -23.35 -35.85 16.84
CA LEU A 301 -21.92 -36.10 16.90
C LEU A 301 -21.62 -37.56 16.51
N ALA A 302 -22.39 -38.50 17.05
CA ALA A 302 -22.25 -39.92 16.75
C ALA A 302 -22.55 -40.24 15.27
N ALA A 303 -23.48 -39.51 14.65
CA ALA A 303 -23.79 -39.64 13.23
C ALA A 303 -22.65 -39.10 12.34
N LYS A 304 -22.12 -37.91 12.66
CA LYS A 304 -21.02 -37.27 11.91
C LYS A 304 -19.70 -38.04 12.02
N ALA A 305 -19.43 -38.69 13.15
CA ALA A 305 -18.20 -39.47 13.33
C ALA A 305 -18.14 -40.76 12.49
N LYS A 306 -19.26 -41.20 11.92
CA LYS A 306 -19.33 -42.41 11.06
C LYS A 306 -19.21 -42.10 9.56
N GLN A 307 -19.26 -40.83 9.16
CA GLN A 307 -19.00 -40.37 7.79
C GLN A 307 -17.50 -40.16 7.57
#